data_AF-A0A1F9CQ84-F1
#
_entry.id   AF-A0A1F9CQ84-F1
#
_cell.length_a   1.000
_cell.length_b   1.000
_cell.length_c   1.000
_cell.angle_alpha   90.00
_cell.angle_beta   90.00
_cell.angle_gamma   90.00
#
_symmetry.space_group_name_H-M   'P 1'
#
loop_
_entity.id
_entity.type
_entity.pdbx_description
1 polymer ?
#
loop_
_entity_poly.entity_id
_entity_poly.type
_entity_poly.pdbx_seq_one_letter_code
_entity_poly.pdbx_strand_id
1 'polypeptide(L)'
;MKKILVPMIIGLVFMLVPVFAIGATLTGSIQGFNCVTQGKICPIGMEDPVIAVENVFVLLVDAAKSEYYFVPNVDRGILARHINQTVAITGTVNSKMKSIKASEISVAGKKVWSVDLEDAIYKDIIGVPPAAK
;
A
#
# COMPACT_ATOMS: atom_id res chain seq x y z
N MET A 1 44.43 17.58 27.81
CA MET A 1 43.74 17.11 26.58
C MET A 1 42.64 16.06 26.86
N LYS A 2 42.10 15.96 28.09
CA LYS A 2 41.15 14.89 28.48
C LYS A 2 39.70 15.38 28.69
N LYS A 3 39.45 16.70 28.59
CA LYS A 3 38.17 17.34 28.92
C LYS A 3 37.26 17.61 27.70
N ILE A 4 37.74 17.35 26.48
CA ILE A 4 36.99 17.56 25.22
C ILE A 4 36.42 16.24 24.66
N LEU A 5 36.93 15.08 25.12
CA LEU A 5 36.49 13.75 24.65
C LEU A 5 35.10 13.36 25.17
N VAL A 6 34.70 13.81 26.36
CA VAL A 6 33.43 13.44 26.99
C VAL A 6 32.20 14.02 26.27
N PRO A 7 32.13 15.32 25.91
CA PRO A 7 30.97 15.85 25.18
C PRO A 7 30.87 15.31 23.73
N MET A 8 31.99 14.88 23.14
CA MET A 8 32.01 14.31 21.78
C MET A 8 31.40 12.89 21.75
N ILE A 9 31.62 12.08 22.79
CA ILE A 9 31.02 10.74 22.90
C ILE A 9 29.50 10.83 23.14
N ILE A 10 29.04 11.81 23.92
CA ILE A 10 27.60 12.02 24.19
C ILE A 10 26.86 12.50 22.93
N GLY A 11 27.49 13.36 22.10
CA GLY A 11 26.91 13.80 20.83
C GLY A 11 26.80 12.68 19.79
N LEU A 12 27.74 11.72 19.79
CA LEU A 12 27.73 10.60 18.84
C LEU A 12 26.66 9.55 19.17
N VAL A 13 26.34 9.35 20.46
CA VAL A 13 25.28 8.41 20.89
C VAL A 13 23.89 8.90 20.49
N PHE A 14 23.67 10.22 20.37
CA PHE A 14 22.38 10.77 19.95
C PHE A 14 22.12 10.66 18.44
N MET A 15 23.12 10.32 17.62
CA MET A 15 22.94 10.04 16.18
C MET A 15 22.55 8.58 15.88
N LEU A 16 22.57 7.70 16.89
CA LEU A 16 22.23 6.28 16.74
C LEU A 16 20.75 5.97 16.98
N VAL A 17 19.87 6.97 17.03
CA VAL A 17 18.43 6.69 17.15
C VAL A 17 17.99 6.01 15.84
N PRO A 18 17.54 4.74 15.88
CA PRO A 18 17.06 4.08 14.69
C PRO A 18 15.84 4.84 14.18
N VAL A 19 15.97 5.45 13.01
CA VAL A 19 14.82 5.96 12.26
C VAL A 19 14.07 4.73 11.76
N PHE A 20 13.09 4.26 12.54
CA PHE A 20 12.14 3.29 12.04
C PHE A 20 11.44 3.94 10.84
N ALA A 21 11.71 3.43 9.64
CA ALA A 21 10.98 3.79 8.44
C ALA A 21 9.55 3.22 8.57
N ILE A 22 8.69 3.92 9.30
CA ILE A 22 7.28 3.61 9.42
C ILE A 22 6.66 3.97 8.06
N GLY A 23 6.23 2.96 7.31
CA GLY A 23 5.47 3.18 6.07
C GLY A 23 4.21 4.01 6.36
N ALA A 24 3.79 4.84 5.41
CA ALA A 24 2.56 5.61 5.55
C ALA A 24 1.35 4.70 5.36
N THR A 25 0.31 4.91 6.18
CA THR A 25 -0.97 4.23 6.04
C THR A 25 -1.99 5.18 5.44
N LEU A 26 -2.56 4.80 4.29
CA LEU A 26 -3.67 5.48 3.66
C LEU A 26 -4.94 4.65 3.81
N THR A 27 -6.02 5.29 4.25
CA THR A 27 -7.34 4.67 4.38
C THR A 27 -8.27 5.23 3.32
N GLY A 28 -9.00 4.35 2.65
CA GLY A 28 -9.89 4.73 1.56
C GLY A 28 -10.70 3.55 1.06
N SER A 29 -11.45 3.75 -0.01
CA SER A 29 -12.23 2.70 -0.66
C SER A 29 -11.54 2.21 -1.93
N ILE A 30 -11.50 0.90 -2.18
CA ILE A 30 -11.01 0.42 -3.47
C ILE A 30 -12.07 0.65 -4.54
N GLN A 31 -11.66 1.29 -5.63
CA GLN A 31 -12.52 1.62 -6.75
C GLN A 31 -11.82 1.32 -8.08
N GLY A 32 -12.60 0.99 -9.09
CA GLY A 32 -12.13 0.99 -10.47
C GLY A 32 -11.79 2.42 -10.92
N PHE A 33 -10.65 2.58 -11.57
CA PHE A 33 -10.17 3.88 -12.02
C PHE A 33 -11.17 4.58 -12.97
N ASN A 34 -11.82 3.81 -13.85
CA ASN A 34 -12.84 4.33 -14.74
C ASN A 34 -14.10 4.79 -13.98
N CYS A 35 -14.49 4.09 -12.90
CA CYS A 35 -15.61 4.54 -12.07
C CYS A 35 -15.30 5.90 -11.43
N VAL A 36 -14.11 6.04 -10.83
CA VAL A 36 -13.66 7.27 -10.16
C VAL A 36 -13.63 8.44 -11.15
N THR A 37 -13.01 8.25 -12.31
CA THR A 37 -12.86 9.32 -13.31
C THR A 37 -14.16 9.68 -14.01
N GLN A 38 -15.13 8.77 -14.08
CA GLN A 38 -16.47 9.03 -14.63
C GLN A 38 -17.48 9.51 -13.57
N GLY A 39 -17.10 9.59 -12.29
CA GLY A 39 -18.01 9.95 -11.20
C GLY A 39 -19.14 8.93 -11.00
N LYS A 40 -18.91 7.65 -11.35
CA LYS A 40 -19.87 6.55 -11.20
C LYS A 40 -19.47 5.67 -10.02
N ILE A 41 -20.46 5.01 -9.44
CA ILE A 41 -20.23 3.99 -8.41
C ILE A 41 -19.88 2.68 -9.13
N CYS A 42 -18.81 2.00 -8.70
CA CYS A 42 -18.50 0.69 -9.26
C CYS A 42 -19.54 -0.36 -8.83
N PRO A 43 -19.92 -1.31 -9.70
CA PRO A 43 -20.84 -2.39 -9.36
C PRO A 43 -20.36 -3.21 -8.14
N ILE A 44 -21.25 -3.45 -7.17
CA ILE A 44 -21.00 -4.28 -5.98
C ILE A 44 -21.52 -5.70 -6.24
N GLY A 45 -20.80 -6.74 -5.78
CA GLY A 45 -21.21 -8.14 -5.97
C GLY A 45 -21.02 -8.67 -7.39
N MET A 46 -20.29 -7.90 -8.21
CA MET A 46 -19.93 -8.21 -9.60
C MET A 46 -18.42 -8.09 -9.79
N GLU A 47 -17.65 -8.52 -8.79
CA GLU A 47 -16.20 -8.34 -8.73
C GLU A 47 -15.50 -8.98 -9.94
N ASP A 48 -15.94 -10.19 -10.33
CA ASP A 48 -15.39 -10.95 -11.47
C ASP A 48 -15.69 -10.30 -12.85
N PRO A 49 -16.91 -9.83 -13.13
CA PRO A 49 -17.16 -8.98 -14.30
C PRO A 49 -16.37 -7.66 -14.27
N VAL A 50 -16.26 -7.01 -13.10
CA VAL A 50 -15.58 -5.71 -12.99
C VAL A 50 -14.08 -5.87 -13.23
N ILE A 51 -13.41 -6.86 -12.63
CA ILE A 51 -11.98 -7.13 -12.90
C ILE A 51 -11.73 -7.51 -14.37
N ALA A 52 -12.70 -8.14 -15.05
CA ALA A 52 -12.55 -8.49 -16.47
C ALA A 52 -12.53 -7.25 -17.38
N VAL A 53 -13.27 -6.20 -17.01
CA VAL A 53 -13.42 -4.97 -17.82
C VAL A 53 -12.46 -3.86 -17.36
N GLU A 54 -12.25 -3.74 -16.05
CA GLU A 54 -11.40 -2.71 -15.45
C GLU A 54 -9.94 -3.18 -15.38
N ASN A 55 -9.06 -2.40 -15.99
CA ASN A 55 -7.63 -2.71 -16.00
C ASN A 55 -6.92 -2.20 -14.75
N VAL A 56 -7.44 -1.14 -14.13
CA VAL A 56 -6.75 -0.44 -13.05
C VAL A 56 -7.72 -0.15 -11.91
N PHE A 57 -7.32 -0.55 -10.71
CA PHE A 57 -7.98 -0.21 -9.46
C PHE A 57 -7.13 0.78 -8.67
N VAL A 58 -7.79 1.65 -7.92
CA VAL A 58 -7.16 2.70 -7.11
C VAL A 58 -7.75 2.71 -5.70
N LEU A 59 -6.98 3.22 -4.75
CA LEU A 59 -7.46 3.59 -3.43
C LEU A 59 -8.03 5.00 -3.50
N LEU A 60 -9.35 5.15 -3.40
CA LEU A 60 -10.02 6.44 -3.30
C LEU A 60 -10.03 6.89 -1.83
N VAL A 61 -9.22 7.90 -1.50
CA VAL A 61 -9.05 8.42 -0.13
C VAL A 61 -10.11 9.47 0.19
N ASP A 62 -10.38 10.37 -0.77
CA ASP A 62 -11.39 11.42 -0.62
C ASP A 62 -12.15 11.60 -1.94
N ALA A 63 -13.41 11.13 -1.95
CA ALA A 63 -14.28 11.24 -3.12
C ALA A 63 -14.63 12.70 -3.45
N ALA A 64 -14.81 13.56 -2.44
CA ALA A 64 -15.18 14.96 -2.64
C ALA A 64 -14.05 15.77 -3.28
N LYS A 65 -12.79 15.37 -3.02
CA LYS A 65 -11.60 16.00 -3.62
C LYS A 65 -11.04 15.24 -4.84
N SER A 66 -11.69 14.13 -5.23
CA SER A 66 -11.15 13.22 -6.25
C SER A 66 -9.70 12.78 -5.94
N GLU A 67 -9.39 12.58 -4.65
CA GLU A 67 -8.07 12.15 -4.20
C GLU A 67 -8.00 10.63 -4.20
N TYR A 68 -7.15 10.09 -5.07
CA TYR A 68 -6.91 8.66 -5.19
C TYR A 68 -5.42 8.35 -5.35
N TYR A 69 -5.04 7.12 -5.03
CA TYR A 69 -3.69 6.59 -5.20
C TYR A 69 -3.71 5.27 -5.97
N PHE A 70 -2.81 5.13 -6.94
CA PHE A 70 -2.52 3.85 -7.61
C PHE A 70 -1.77 2.90 -6.66
N VAL A 71 -2.00 1.60 -6.81
CA VAL A 71 -1.37 0.56 -5.99
C VAL A 71 -0.63 -0.44 -6.89
N PRO A 72 0.50 -0.04 -7.51
CA PRO A 72 1.05 -0.71 -8.69
C PRO A 72 1.66 -2.09 -8.44
N ASN A 73 2.01 -2.42 -7.19
CA ASN A 73 2.66 -3.69 -6.86
C ASN A 73 1.68 -4.78 -6.39
N VAL A 74 0.39 -4.48 -6.34
CA VAL A 74 -0.66 -5.41 -5.90
C VAL A 74 -1.44 -5.89 -7.11
N ASP A 75 -1.70 -7.19 -7.19
CA ASP A 75 -2.50 -7.74 -8.29
C ASP A 75 -3.92 -7.16 -8.28
N ARG A 76 -4.43 -6.86 -9.48
CA ARG A 76 -5.77 -6.28 -9.66
C ARG A 76 -6.88 -7.12 -9.07
N GLY A 77 -6.73 -8.45 -9.01
CA GLY A 77 -7.73 -9.34 -8.42
C GLY A 77 -7.79 -9.27 -6.91
N ILE A 78 -6.68 -8.95 -6.25
CA ILE A 78 -6.68 -8.68 -4.80
C ILE A 78 -7.45 -7.40 -4.52
N LEU A 79 -7.20 -6.34 -5.30
CA LEU A 79 -7.93 -5.07 -5.16
C LEU A 79 -9.42 -5.24 -5.48
N ALA A 80 -9.76 -5.92 -6.58
CA ALA A 80 -11.15 -6.11 -7.02
C ALA A 80 -12.03 -6.84 -6.00
N ARG A 81 -11.48 -7.80 -5.24
CA ARG A 81 -12.19 -8.49 -4.15
C ARG A 81 -12.63 -7.56 -3.00
N HIS A 82 -12.05 -6.37 -2.94
CA HIS A 82 -12.32 -5.36 -1.94
C HIS A 82 -12.99 -4.11 -2.53
N ILE A 83 -13.58 -4.21 -3.73
CA ILE A 83 -14.25 -3.09 -4.37
C ILE A 83 -15.35 -2.51 -3.47
N ASN A 84 -15.44 -1.18 -3.42
CA ASN A 84 -16.32 -0.43 -2.53
C ASN A 84 -16.11 -0.68 -1.02
N GLN A 85 -15.16 -1.53 -0.62
CA GLN A 85 -14.84 -1.73 0.80
C GLN A 85 -13.82 -0.70 1.26
N THR A 86 -13.96 -0.25 2.50
CA THR A 86 -12.94 0.57 3.16
C THR A 86 -11.75 -0.31 3.55
N VAL A 87 -10.59 0.04 3.03
CA VAL A 87 -9.33 -0.64 3.29
C VAL A 87 -8.30 0.35 3.83
N ALA A 88 -7.35 -0.15 4.61
CA ALA A 88 -6.15 0.59 4.99
C ALA A 88 -4.93 -0.07 4.33
N ILE A 89 -4.21 0.71 3.53
CA ILE A 89 -3.01 0.30 2.82
C ILE A 89 -1.81 0.96 3.48
N THR A 90 -0.89 0.16 3.98
CA THR A 90 0.39 0.63 4.51
C THR A 90 1.48 0.42 3.46
N GLY A 91 2.38 1.40 3.31
CA GLY A 91 3.45 1.30 2.32
C GLY A 91 4.24 2.59 2.11
N THR A 92 4.94 2.66 0.98
CA THR A 92 5.70 3.85 0.57
C THR A 92 4.88 4.68 -0.41
N VAL A 93 4.54 5.91 -0.03
CA VAL A 93 3.77 6.83 -0.87
C VAL A 93 4.71 7.62 -1.78
N ASN A 94 4.37 7.69 -3.06
CA ASN A 94 4.95 8.62 -4.02
C ASN A 94 3.88 9.63 -4.45
N SER A 95 3.88 10.80 -3.82
CA SER A 95 2.92 11.86 -4.08
C SER A 95 3.00 12.42 -5.49
N LYS A 96 4.19 12.42 -6.11
CA LYS A 96 4.38 12.91 -7.50
C LYS A 96 3.64 12.03 -8.50
N MET A 97 3.62 10.72 -8.27
CA MET A 97 2.95 9.75 -9.14
C MET A 97 1.56 9.36 -8.63
N LYS A 98 1.07 9.97 -7.54
CA LYS A 98 -0.15 9.57 -6.82
C LYS A 98 -0.24 8.05 -6.66
N SER A 99 0.78 7.45 -6.08
CA SER A 99 0.84 5.99 -5.88
C SER A 99 1.30 5.63 -4.49
N ILE A 100 0.88 4.46 -4.02
CA ILE A 100 1.37 3.82 -2.81
C ILE A 100 1.88 2.43 -3.18
N LYS A 101 3.17 2.19 -2.97
CA LYS A 101 3.74 0.85 -3.04
C LYS A 101 3.40 0.13 -1.74
N ALA A 102 2.40 -0.75 -1.78
CA ALA A 102 1.83 -1.40 -0.60
C ALA A 102 2.79 -2.44 -0.02
N SER A 103 3.03 -2.39 1.29
CA SER A 103 3.60 -3.50 2.06
C SER A 103 2.51 -4.38 2.64
N GLU A 104 1.36 -3.80 3.00
CA GLU A 104 0.24 -4.48 3.64
C GLU A 104 -1.10 -3.84 3.24
N ILE A 105 -2.13 -4.68 3.12
CA ILE A 105 -3.53 -4.26 3.00
C ILE A 105 -4.33 -4.90 4.13
N SER A 106 -5.14 -4.09 4.80
CA SER A 106 -6.07 -4.52 5.84
C SER A 106 -7.50 -4.05 5.57
N VAL A 107 -8.46 -4.89 5.93
CA VAL A 107 -9.90 -4.63 5.81
C VAL A 107 -10.52 -4.89 7.18
N ALA A 108 -11.22 -3.90 7.73
CA ALA A 108 -11.76 -3.95 9.10
C ALA A 108 -10.72 -4.38 10.16
N GLY A 109 -9.47 -3.92 10.01
CA GLY A 109 -8.36 -4.25 10.91
C GLY A 109 -7.76 -5.65 10.73
N LYS A 110 -8.30 -6.47 9.82
CA LYS A 110 -7.73 -7.78 9.46
C LYS A 110 -6.82 -7.65 8.25
N LYS A 111 -5.58 -8.14 8.37
CA LYS A 111 -4.65 -8.27 7.25
C LYS A 111 -5.21 -9.23 6.20
N VAL A 112 -5.39 -8.74 4.97
CA VAL A 112 -5.90 -9.54 3.84
C VAL A 112 -4.80 -9.88 2.83
N TRP A 113 -3.76 -9.05 2.76
CA TRP A 113 -2.61 -9.24 1.90
C TRP A 113 -1.39 -8.52 2.48
N SER A 114 -0.19 -9.06 2.24
CA SER A 114 1.07 -8.36 2.44
C SER A 114 2.13 -8.96 1.51
N VAL A 115 3.18 -8.19 1.23
CA VAL A 115 4.33 -8.66 0.44
C VAL A 115 4.93 -9.92 1.06
N ASP A 116 5.14 -9.94 2.38
CA ASP A 116 5.70 -11.10 3.07
C ASP A 116 4.83 -12.36 2.95
N LEU A 117 3.50 -12.21 2.92
CA LEU A 117 2.58 -13.33 2.75
C LEU A 117 2.62 -13.84 1.31
N GLU A 118 2.63 -12.95 0.32
CA GLU A 118 2.76 -13.31 -1.09
C GLU A 118 4.10 -14.02 -1.34
N ASP A 119 5.21 -13.47 -0.86
CA ASP A 119 6.55 -14.04 -1.02
C ASP A 119 6.69 -15.41 -0.36
N ALA A 120 6.08 -15.60 0.82
CA ALA A 120 6.05 -16.90 1.49
C ALA A 120 5.32 -17.96 0.66
N ILE A 121 4.17 -17.61 0.07
CA ILE A 121 3.40 -18.50 -0.81
C ILE A 121 4.16 -18.77 -2.12
N TYR A 122 4.81 -17.76 -2.71
CA TYR A 122 5.65 -17.96 -3.88
C TYR A 122 6.79 -18.92 -3.62
N LYS A 123 7.47 -18.78 -2.48
CA LYS A 123 8.54 -19.69 -2.08
C LYS A 123 8.03 -21.11 -1.89
N ASP A 124 6.83 -21.29 -1.33
CA ASP A 124 6.22 -22.60 -1.12
C ASP A 124 5.83 -23.29 -2.44
N ILE A 125 5.22 -22.54 -3.37
CA ILE A 125 4.70 -23.09 -4.64
C ILE A 125 5.78 -23.21 -5.73
N ILE A 126 6.68 -22.22 -5.83
CA ILE A 126 7.61 -22.06 -6.96
C ILE A 126 9.09 -22.20 -6.51
N GLY A 127 9.38 -22.13 -5.22
CA GLY A 127 10.73 -22.30 -4.67
C GLY A 127 11.63 -21.05 -4.71
N VAL A 128 11.26 -20.02 -5.49
CA VAL A 128 11.98 -18.74 -5.59
C VAL A 128 10.97 -17.60 -5.56
N PRO A 129 11.11 -16.59 -4.68
CA PRO A 129 10.23 -15.43 -4.66
C PRO A 129 10.41 -14.61 -5.95
N PRO A 130 9.36 -13.93 -6.44
CA PRO A 130 9.47 -13.05 -7.60
C PRO A 130 10.53 -11.98 -7.34
N ALA A 131 11.26 -11.58 -8.39
CA ALA A 131 12.17 -10.44 -8.29
C ALA A 131 11.40 -9.24 -7.70
N ALA A 132 12.04 -8.52 -6.77
CA ALA A 132 11.40 -7.42 -6.05
C ALA A 132 10.69 -6.46 -7.04
N LYS A 133 9.35 -6.43 -6.97
CA LYS A 133 8.47 -5.53 -7.73
C LYS A 133 8.67 -4.09 -7.26
#